data_AF-A0A3B9EEX6-F1
#
_entry.id   AF-A0A3B9EEX6-F1
#
_cell.length_a   1.000
_cell.length_b   1.000
_cell.length_c   1.000
_cell.angle_alpha   90.00
_cell.angle_beta   90.00
_cell.angle_gamma   90.00
#
_symmetry.space_group_name_H-M   'P 1'
#
loop_
_entity.id
_entity.type
_entity.pdbx_description
1 polymer ?
#
loop_
_entity_poly.entity_id
_entity_poly.type
_entity_poly.pdbx_seq_one_letter_code
_entity_poly.pdbx_strand_id
1 'polypeptide(L)'
;MNYKLLFSRALGLDPERLHFAAHSHHLWPDASFDGQVQAWAEANRFADRKWDLVFGDVIPEAQGHVAGELGLPSPDSLIFAPNTHEILLRIVSAVDRAPVRILATDGEFHSFRRQSERWEEAGQAVVTRVPLAPFETFADRFVAAARAGGHDLIFVSQVFFRT
;
A
#
# COMPACT_ATOMS: atom_id res chain seq x y z
N MET A 1 2.72 -23.27 13.52
CA MET A 1 3.13 -22.19 14.45
C MET A 1 1.88 -21.48 14.94
N ASN A 2 1.74 -21.17 16.23
CA ASN A 2 0.56 -20.47 16.77
C ASN A 2 0.91 -19.00 17.02
N TYR A 3 0.26 -18.09 16.29
CA TYR A 3 0.51 -16.64 16.40
C TYR A 3 -0.44 -15.91 17.35
N LYS A 4 -1.42 -16.59 17.97
CA LYS A 4 -2.40 -15.95 18.87
C LYS A 4 -1.76 -15.20 20.03
N LEU A 5 -0.62 -15.69 20.52
CA LEU A 5 0.14 -15.04 21.59
C LEU A 5 0.66 -13.64 21.21
N LEU A 6 0.83 -13.37 19.91
CA LEU A 6 1.23 -12.04 19.42
C LEU A 6 0.07 -11.03 19.40
N PHE A 7 -1.16 -11.46 19.66
CA PHE A 7 -2.37 -10.65 19.63
C PHE A 7 -3.14 -10.74 20.95
N SER A 8 -2.45 -11.01 22.06
CA SER A 8 -3.08 -11.32 23.34
C SER A 8 -3.94 -10.16 23.87
N ARG A 9 -3.50 -8.90 23.65
CA ARG A 9 -4.26 -7.70 24.01
C ARG A 9 -5.55 -7.62 23.20
N ALA A 10 -5.45 -7.72 21.88
CA ALA A 10 -6.60 -7.60 20.99
C ALA A 10 -7.63 -8.72 21.23
N LEU A 11 -7.17 -9.95 21.44
CA LEU A 11 -8.04 -11.09 21.75
C LEU A 11 -8.64 -11.01 23.16
N GLY A 12 -7.93 -10.43 24.12
CA GLY A 12 -8.41 -10.25 25.49
C GLY A 12 -9.49 -9.17 25.64
N LEU A 13 -9.54 -8.19 24.73
CA LEU A 13 -10.54 -7.12 24.74
C LEU A 13 -11.95 -7.62 24.38
N ASP A 14 -12.05 -8.68 23.58
CA ASP A 14 -13.32 -9.29 23.20
C ASP A 14 -13.14 -10.80 22.91
N PRO A 15 -13.07 -11.64 23.95
CA PRO A 15 -12.70 -13.06 23.83
C PRO A 15 -13.68 -13.91 23.02
N GLU A 16 -14.93 -13.46 22.89
CA GLU A 16 -15.98 -14.18 22.16
C GLU A 16 -16.04 -13.78 20.67
N ARG A 17 -15.28 -12.75 20.27
CA ARG A 17 -15.28 -12.25 18.89
C ARG A 17 -14.70 -13.27 17.92
N LEU A 18 -15.53 -13.65 16.95
CA LEU A 18 -15.07 -14.32 15.75
C LEU A 18 -14.81 -13.28 14.65
N HIS A 19 -13.55 -13.06 14.31
CA HIS A 19 -13.14 -12.05 13.34
C HIS A 19 -12.70 -12.68 12.00
N PHE A 20 -13.47 -12.43 10.94
CA PHE A 20 -13.24 -12.97 9.58
C PHE A 20 -12.92 -11.88 8.54
N ALA A 21 -12.47 -10.69 8.95
CA ALA A 21 -12.18 -9.57 8.05
C ALA A 21 -10.66 -9.36 7.83
N ALA A 22 -9.93 -10.46 7.54
CA ALA A 22 -8.49 -10.42 7.33
C ALA A 22 -8.03 -9.53 6.15
N HIS A 23 -8.93 -9.23 5.21
CA HIS A 23 -8.66 -8.40 4.03
C HIS A 23 -8.81 -6.88 4.28
N SER A 24 -9.30 -6.49 5.46
CA SER A 24 -9.57 -5.09 5.81
C SER A 24 -8.85 -4.76 7.11
N HIS A 25 -9.57 -4.38 8.16
CA HIS A 25 -9.01 -4.09 9.47
C HIS A 25 -8.89 -5.36 10.31
N HIS A 26 -7.74 -6.03 10.21
CA HIS A 26 -7.39 -7.13 11.10
C HIS A 26 -7.05 -6.64 12.52
N LEU A 27 -6.99 -7.58 13.47
CA LEU A 27 -6.51 -7.29 14.83
C LEU A 27 -5.06 -6.80 14.79
N TRP A 28 -4.72 -5.89 15.69
CA TRP A 28 -3.39 -5.34 15.80
C TRP A 28 -2.53 -6.18 16.75
N PRO A 29 -1.28 -6.52 16.38
CA PRO A 29 -0.41 -7.31 17.25
C PRO A 29 0.00 -6.48 18.47
N ASP A 30 0.31 -7.16 19.57
CA ASP A 30 0.69 -6.54 20.84
C ASP A 30 1.86 -5.57 20.67
N ALA A 31 2.86 -5.94 19.85
CA ALA A 31 4.03 -5.10 19.55
C ALA A 31 3.66 -3.73 18.94
N SER A 32 2.51 -3.61 18.26
CA SER A 32 2.07 -2.32 17.71
C SER A 32 1.68 -1.33 18.81
N PHE A 33 1.10 -1.79 19.92
CA PHE A 33 0.81 -0.96 21.07
C PHE A 33 2.11 -0.48 21.73
N ASP A 34 3.05 -1.39 21.96
CA ASP A 34 4.33 -1.07 22.57
C ASP A 34 5.11 -0.05 21.72
N GLY A 35 5.14 -0.24 20.40
CA GLY A 35 5.74 0.70 19.45
C GLY A 35 5.06 2.07 19.44
N GLN A 36 3.72 2.14 19.52
CA GLN A 36 3.02 3.43 19.60
C GLN A 36 3.30 4.18 20.89
N VAL A 37 3.30 3.49 22.04
CA VAL A 37 3.62 4.08 23.34
C VAL A 37 5.06 4.59 23.36
N GLN A 38 6.00 3.81 22.82
CA GLN A 38 7.40 4.21 22.68
C GLN A 38 7.54 5.44 21.77
N ALA A 39 6.93 5.42 20.58
CA ALA A 39 6.98 6.54 19.64
C ALA A 39 6.44 7.84 20.27
N TRP A 40 5.35 7.77 21.03
CA TRP A 40 4.81 8.93 21.75
C TRP A 40 5.80 9.45 22.81
N ALA A 41 6.36 8.55 23.63
CA ALA A 41 7.29 8.93 24.69
C ALA A 41 8.59 9.54 24.13
N GLU A 42 9.15 8.95 23.07
CA GLU A 42 10.36 9.42 22.41
C GLU A 42 10.14 10.75 21.69
N ALA A 43 8.98 10.93 21.05
CA ALA A 43 8.64 12.21 20.43
C ALA A 43 8.60 13.35 21.45
N ASN A 44 8.07 13.11 22.65
CA ASN A 44 8.06 14.09 23.74
C ASN A 44 9.44 14.29 24.36
N ARG A 45 10.23 13.22 24.52
CA ARG A 45 11.56 13.27 25.12
C ARG A 45 12.58 13.99 24.24
N PHE A 46 12.60 13.69 22.95
CA PHE A 46 13.63 14.17 22.03
C PHE A 46 13.19 15.40 21.23
N ALA A 47 11.89 15.71 21.21
CA ALA A 47 11.32 16.84 20.47
C ALA A 47 11.79 16.87 19.01
N ASP A 48 12.57 17.87 18.60
CA ASP A 48 13.08 17.97 17.23
C ASP A 48 14.23 16.99 16.95
N ARG A 49 15.04 16.65 17.97
CA ARG A 49 16.15 15.69 17.83
C ARG A 49 15.70 14.25 17.65
N LYS A 50 14.39 13.97 17.69
CA LYS A 50 13.86 12.63 17.44
C LYS A 50 14.21 12.14 16.03
N TRP A 51 14.43 13.06 15.08
CA TRP A 51 14.75 12.70 13.70
C TRP A 51 16.08 11.96 13.59
N ASP A 52 17.05 12.26 14.44
CA ASP A 52 18.32 11.50 14.50
C ASP A 52 18.06 10.04 14.85
N LEU A 53 17.20 9.78 15.85
CA LEU A 53 16.77 8.42 16.22
C LEU A 53 15.93 7.76 15.12
N VAL A 54 14.96 8.49 14.55
CA VAL A 54 14.02 7.94 13.56
C VAL A 54 14.75 7.55 12.27
N PHE A 55 15.61 8.41 11.74
CA PHE A 55 16.32 8.15 10.49
C PHE A 55 17.63 7.39 10.68
N GLY A 56 18.25 7.47 11.86
CA GLY A 56 19.48 6.74 12.18
C GLY A 56 19.24 5.28 12.53
N ASP A 57 18.17 4.99 13.29
CA ASP A 57 17.95 3.67 13.87
C ASP A 57 16.62 3.06 13.42
N VAL A 58 15.49 3.74 13.67
CA VAL A 58 14.15 3.14 13.53
C VAL A 58 13.80 2.79 12.09
N ILE A 59 13.99 3.72 11.15
CA ILE A 59 13.67 3.49 9.72
C ILE A 59 14.61 2.43 9.12
N PRO A 60 15.94 2.50 9.28
CA PRO A 60 16.85 1.48 8.76
C PRO A 60 16.55 0.07 9.28
N GLU A 61 16.25 -0.08 10.57
CA GLU A 61 15.88 -1.37 11.16
C GLU A 61 14.57 -1.90 10.55
N ALA A 62 13.53 -1.06 10.46
CA ALA A 62 12.26 -1.43 9.84
C ALA A 62 12.41 -1.79 8.36
N GLN A 63 13.23 -1.06 7.59
CA GLN A 63 13.53 -1.40 6.20
C GLN A 63 14.23 -2.76 6.11
N GLY A 64 15.17 -3.05 7.01
CA GLY A 64 15.84 -4.36 7.09
C GLY A 64 14.87 -5.51 7.31
N HIS A 65 13.93 -5.37 8.25
CA HIS A 65 12.89 -6.38 8.50
C HIS A 65 11.98 -6.61 7.29
N VAL A 66 11.46 -5.53 6.69
CA VAL A 66 10.56 -5.63 5.53
C VAL A 66 11.29 -6.19 4.31
N ALA A 67 12.53 -5.79 4.07
CA ALA A 67 13.33 -6.31 2.96
C ALA A 67 13.62 -7.80 3.13
N GLY A 68 13.91 -8.25 4.35
CA GLY A 68 14.10 -9.66 4.67
C GLY A 68 12.84 -10.50 4.42
N GLU A 69 11.68 -10.02 4.85
CA GLU A 69 10.39 -10.70 4.63
C GLU A 69 10.03 -10.78 3.14
N LEU A 70 10.29 -9.71 2.38
CA LEU A 70 9.98 -9.63 0.95
C LEU A 70 11.07 -10.23 0.05
N GLY A 71 12.22 -10.63 0.60
CA GLY A 71 13.37 -11.13 -0.17
C GLY A 71 13.97 -10.08 -1.12
N LEU A 72 13.94 -8.80 -0.73
CA LEU A 72 14.46 -7.71 -1.56
C LEU A 72 16.00 -7.69 -1.60
N PRO A 73 16.61 -7.29 -2.71
CA PRO A 73 18.07 -7.25 -2.84
C PRO A 73 18.72 -6.17 -1.98
N SER A 74 17.99 -5.13 -1.57
CA SER A 74 18.47 -4.07 -0.68
C SER A 74 17.32 -3.43 0.12
N PRO A 75 17.51 -3.16 1.43
CA PRO A 75 16.55 -2.39 2.23
C PRO A 75 16.38 -0.94 1.75
N ASP A 76 17.37 -0.37 1.05
CA ASP A 76 17.33 1.01 0.54
C ASP A 76 16.31 1.21 -0.59
N SER A 77 15.74 0.12 -1.11
CA SER A 77 14.64 0.14 -2.09
C SER A 77 13.27 0.42 -1.46
N LEU A 78 13.18 0.49 -0.14
CA LEU A 78 11.93 0.68 0.60
C LEU A 78 11.78 2.12 1.09
N ILE A 79 10.57 2.66 0.96
CA ILE A 79 10.16 3.89 1.61
C ILE A 79 8.85 3.65 2.38
N PHE A 80 8.69 4.31 3.52
CA PHE A 80 7.45 4.27 4.29
C PHE A 80 6.55 5.46 3.96
N ALA A 81 5.26 5.17 3.82
CA ALA A 81 4.20 6.12 3.55
C ALA A 81 3.05 5.85 4.53
N PRO A 82 2.26 6.86 4.96
CA PRO A 82 1.14 6.63 5.88
C PRO A 82 0.06 5.71 5.31
N ASN A 83 -0.05 5.60 3.99
CA ASN A 83 -0.98 4.71 3.29
C ASN A 83 -0.60 4.54 1.80
N THR A 84 -1.25 3.59 1.12
CA THR A 84 -1.02 3.28 -0.30
C THR A 84 -1.48 4.39 -1.26
N HIS A 85 -2.43 5.24 -0.85
CA HIS A 85 -2.91 6.35 -1.69
C HIS A 85 -1.83 7.43 -1.86
N GLU A 86 -1.05 7.72 -0.82
CA GLU A 86 0.06 8.66 -0.93
C GLU A 86 1.13 8.20 -1.94
N ILE A 87 1.47 6.91 -1.94
CA ILE A 87 2.41 6.33 -2.92
C ILE A 87 1.87 6.52 -4.34
N LEU A 88 0.57 6.27 -4.56
CA LEU A 88 -0.08 6.50 -5.85
C LEU A 88 0.05 7.96 -6.30
N LEU A 89 -0.21 8.93 -5.41
CA LEU A 89 -0.08 10.36 -5.74
C LEU A 89 1.35 10.72 -6.12
N ARG A 90 2.35 10.21 -5.39
CA ARG A 90 3.77 10.47 -5.68
C ARG A 90 4.20 9.90 -7.03
N ILE A 91 3.84 8.65 -7.33
CA ILE A 91 4.17 8.01 -8.60
C ILE A 91 3.59 8.82 -9.77
N VAL A 92 2.32 9.22 -9.68
CA VAL A 92 1.68 10.00 -10.75
C VAL A 92 2.28 11.40 -10.87
N SER A 93 2.68 12.03 -9.76
CA SER A 93 3.33 13.34 -9.79
C SER A 93 4.73 13.35 -10.43
N ALA A 94 5.37 12.19 -10.55
CA ALA A 94 6.67 12.04 -11.22
C ALA A 94 6.54 11.85 -12.74
N VAL A 95 5.32 11.82 -13.29
CA VAL A 95 5.11 11.74 -14.73
C VAL A 95 5.10 13.15 -15.32
N ASP A 96 6.12 13.48 -16.11
CA ASP A 96 6.31 14.81 -16.71
C ASP A 96 5.31 15.17 -17.84
N ARG A 97 4.32 14.31 -18.10
CA ARG A 97 3.33 14.47 -19.17
C ARG A 97 1.94 14.66 -18.60
N ALA A 98 1.20 15.61 -19.18
CA ALA A 98 -0.21 15.86 -18.87
C ALA A 98 -1.05 15.89 -20.15
N PRO A 99 -2.24 15.24 -20.18
CA PRO A 99 -2.76 14.35 -19.14
C PRO A 99 -1.94 13.04 -19.04
N VAL A 100 -1.83 12.50 -17.82
CA VAL A 100 -1.15 11.22 -17.58
C VAL A 100 -1.97 10.09 -18.20
N ARG A 101 -1.38 9.30 -19.09
CA ARG A 101 -2.09 8.15 -19.69
C ARG A 101 -1.84 6.90 -18.86
N ILE A 102 -2.90 6.38 -18.25
CA ILE A 102 -2.82 5.27 -17.30
C ILE A 102 -3.53 4.05 -17.89
N LEU A 103 -2.85 2.90 -17.91
CA LEU A 103 -3.49 1.60 -18.11
C LEU A 103 -3.78 0.97 -16.76
N ALA A 104 -5.03 0.56 -16.54
CA ALA A 104 -5.46 -0.08 -15.29
C ALA A 104 -6.54 -1.15 -15.53
N THR A 105 -6.99 -1.80 -14.44
CA THR A 105 -8.13 -2.71 -14.47
C THR A 105 -9.40 -2.05 -13.90
N ASP A 106 -10.56 -2.67 -14.09
CA ASP A 106 -11.79 -2.28 -13.39
C ASP A 106 -11.96 -3.00 -12.02
N GLY A 107 -10.90 -3.65 -11.53
CA GLY A 107 -10.84 -4.37 -10.27
C GLY A 107 -9.88 -3.79 -9.23
N GLU A 108 -9.39 -2.57 -9.46
CA GLU A 108 -8.48 -1.88 -8.55
C GLU A 108 -9.14 -1.47 -7.23
N PHE A 109 -8.33 -1.33 -6.18
CA PHE A 109 -8.80 -0.88 -4.86
C PHE A 109 -9.41 0.53 -4.90
N HIS A 110 -10.24 0.80 -3.89
CA HIS A 110 -11.08 1.98 -3.86
C HIS A 110 -10.34 3.32 -3.97
N SER A 111 -9.16 3.47 -3.35
CA SER A 111 -8.43 4.75 -3.43
C SER A 111 -7.93 5.03 -4.85
N PHE A 112 -7.41 4.02 -5.56
CA PHE A 112 -7.05 4.20 -6.98
C PHE A 112 -8.27 4.52 -7.83
N ARG A 113 -9.36 3.75 -7.68
CA ARG A 113 -10.60 3.96 -8.45
C ARG A 113 -11.10 5.40 -8.30
N ARG A 114 -11.31 5.85 -7.06
CA ARG A 114 -11.82 7.20 -6.77
C ARG A 114 -10.86 8.29 -7.23
N GLN A 115 -9.56 8.12 -7.00
CA GLN A 115 -8.56 9.11 -7.38
C GLN A 115 -8.44 9.25 -8.91
N SER A 116 -8.41 8.13 -9.63
CA SER A 116 -8.32 8.10 -11.09
C SER A 116 -9.54 8.71 -11.77
N GLU A 117 -10.75 8.45 -11.26
CA GLU A 117 -11.99 9.10 -11.72
C GLU A 117 -11.92 10.62 -11.53
N ARG A 118 -11.43 11.12 -10.38
CA ARG A 118 -11.24 12.56 -10.16
C ARG A 118 -10.22 13.18 -11.12
N TRP A 119 -9.13 12.47 -11.42
CA TRP A 119 -8.13 12.95 -12.38
C TRP A 119 -8.67 13.04 -13.80
N GLU A 120 -9.50 12.08 -14.23
CA GLU A 120 -10.15 12.14 -15.54
C GLU A 120 -11.10 13.33 -15.64
N GLU A 121 -11.93 13.56 -14.62
CA GLU A 121 -12.83 14.71 -14.57
C GLU A 121 -12.09 16.05 -14.59
N ALA A 122 -10.93 16.13 -13.94
CA ALA A 122 -10.08 17.31 -13.94
C ALA A 122 -9.22 17.45 -15.21
N GLY A 123 -9.31 16.51 -16.16
CA GLY A 123 -8.45 16.49 -17.35
C GLY A 123 -6.97 16.24 -17.05
N GLN A 124 -6.64 15.70 -15.86
CA GLN A 124 -5.27 15.41 -15.42
C GLN A 124 -4.80 14.01 -15.83
N ALA A 125 -5.73 13.10 -16.11
CA ALA A 125 -5.42 11.76 -16.58
C ALA A 125 -6.38 11.29 -17.66
N VAL A 126 -5.92 10.32 -18.46
CA VAL A 126 -6.74 9.50 -19.36
C VAL A 126 -6.52 8.05 -18.93
N VAL A 127 -7.57 7.35 -18.50
CA VAL A 127 -7.42 6.01 -17.92
C VAL A 127 -8.06 4.96 -18.82
N THR A 128 -7.21 4.13 -19.43
CA THR A 128 -7.66 2.93 -20.13
C THR A 128 -7.89 1.82 -19.11
N ARG A 129 -9.14 1.36 -18.96
CA ARG A 129 -9.50 0.28 -18.04
C ARG A 129 -9.81 -1.00 -18.79
N VAL A 130 -9.05 -2.07 -18.53
CA VAL A 130 -9.34 -3.41 -19.04
C VAL A 130 -10.27 -4.11 -18.06
N PRO A 131 -11.47 -4.57 -18.49
CA PRO A 131 -12.37 -5.31 -17.63
C PRO A 131 -11.73 -6.61 -17.15
N LEU A 132 -11.92 -6.97 -15.88
CA LEU A 132 -11.56 -8.29 -15.36
C LEU A 132 -12.38 -9.38 -16.04
N ALA A 133 -13.69 -9.19 -16.20
CA ALA A 133 -14.57 -10.18 -16.79
C ALA A 133 -14.46 -10.22 -18.33
N PRO A 134 -14.40 -11.41 -18.96
CA PRO A 134 -14.22 -12.74 -18.35
C PRO A 134 -12.78 -12.91 -17.83
N PHE A 135 -12.64 -13.47 -16.62
CA PHE A 135 -11.36 -13.52 -15.90
C PHE A 135 -10.33 -14.41 -16.60
N GLU A 136 -10.80 -15.48 -17.24
CA GLU A 136 -9.99 -16.49 -17.91
C GLU A 136 -9.12 -15.91 -19.02
N THR A 137 -9.58 -14.83 -19.66
CA THR A 137 -8.82 -14.16 -20.73
C THR A 137 -8.33 -12.76 -20.31
N PHE A 138 -8.45 -12.40 -19.03
CA PHE A 138 -8.01 -11.09 -18.53
C PHE A 138 -6.53 -10.83 -18.81
N ALA A 139 -5.67 -11.79 -18.48
CA ALA A 139 -4.23 -11.63 -18.63
C ALA A 139 -3.84 -11.30 -20.08
N ASP A 140 -4.40 -12.03 -21.06
CA ASP A 140 -4.13 -11.79 -22.48
C ASP A 140 -4.61 -10.42 -22.94
N ARG A 141 -5.82 -10.02 -22.53
CA ARG A 141 -6.37 -8.69 -22.85
C ARG A 141 -5.53 -7.57 -22.24
N PHE A 142 -5.11 -7.72 -20.99
CA PHE A 142 -4.30 -6.71 -20.30
C PHE A 142 -2.91 -6.58 -20.93
N VAL A 143 -2.25 -7.71 -21.22
CA VAL A 143 -0.95 -7.72 -21.90
C VAL A 143 -1.06 -7.14 -23.31
N ALA A 144 -2.13 -7.43 -24.05
CA ALA A 144 -2.36 -6.82 -25.36
C ALA A 144 -2.50 -5.29 -25.26
N ALA A 145 -3.26 -4.78 -24.29
CA ALA A 145 -3.42 -3.35 -24.05
C ALA A 145 -2.10 -2.68 -23.64
N ALA A 146 -1.27 -3.35 -22.83
CA ALA A 146 0.06 -2.87 -22.46
C ALA A 146 1.02 -2.82 -23.67
N ARG A 147 1.03 -3.87 -24.49
CA ARG A 147 1.87 -3.98 -25.69
C ARG A 147 1.49 -3.00 -26.80
N ALA A 148 0.23 -2.61 -26.89
CA ALA A 148 -0.21 -1.56 -27.81
C ALA A 148 0.48 -0.21 -27.54
N GLY A 149 1.01 -0.02 -26.33
CA GLY A 149 1.74 1.18 -25.94
C GLY A 149 0.84 2.39 -25.76
N GLY A 150 1.46 3.58 -25.66
CA GLY A 150 0.71 4.83 -25.47
C GLY A 150 0.28 5.11 -24.03
N HIS A 151 0.81 4.37 -23.05
CA HIS A 151 0.59 4.61 -21.62
C HIS A 151 1.87 5.16 -21.00
N ASP A 152 1.73 6.10 -20.07
CA ASP A 152 2.83 6.65 -19.27
C ASP A 152 2.97 5.90 -17.92
N LEU A 153 1.88 5.28 -17.44
CA LEU A 153 1.83 4.46 -16.23
C LEU A 153 0.97 3.22 -16.46
N ILE A 154 1.41 2.06 -15.96
CA ILE A 154 0.60 0.84 -15.85
C ILE A 154 0.36 0.58 -14.36
N PHE A 155 -0.90 0.51 -13.96
CA PHE A 155 -1.32 0.27 -12.59
C PHE A 155 -2.14 -1.01 -12.51
N VAL A 156 -1.71 -1.98 -11.71
CA VAL A 156 -2.44 -3.24 -11.53
C VAL A 156 -2.27 -3.76 -10.10
N SER A 157 -3.38 -4.12 -9.46
CA SER A 157 -3.36 -4.77 -8.15
C SER A 157 -2.92 -6.22 -8.27
N GLN A 158 -2.01 -6.67 -7.40
CA GLN A 158 -1.61 -8.08 -7.30
C GLN A 158 -2.78 -8.98 -6.87
N VAL A 159 -3.67 -8.45 -6.02
CA VAL A 159 -4.93 -9.08 -5.62
C VAL A 159 -6.05 -8.09 -5.90
N PHE A 160 -7.00 -8.46 -6.75
CA PHE A 160 -8.09 -7.58 -7.14
C PHE A 160 -9.08 -7.38 -5.99
N PHE A 161 -9.58 -6.16 -5.85
CA PHE A 161 -10.54 -5.78 -4.81
C PHE A 161 -11.98 -6.07 -5.20
N ARG A 162 -12.23 -6.26 -6.50
CA ARG A 162 -13.52 -6.58 -7.07
C ARG A 162 -13.57 -8.07 -7.37
N THR A 163 -14.47 -8.78 -6.70
CA THR A 163 -15.02 -10.06 -7.16
C THR A 163 -16.44 -9.84 -7.62
#